data_AF-A0A1W7CYK5-F1
#
_entry.id   AF-A0A1W7CYK5-F1
#
_cell.length_a   1.000
_cell.length_b   1.000
_cell.length_c   1.000
_cell.angle_alpha   90.00
_cell.angle_beta   90.00
_cell.angle_gamma   90.00
#
_symmetry.space_group_name_H-M   'P 1'
#
loop_
_entity.id
_entity.type
_entity.pdbx_description
1 polymer ?
#
loop_
_entity_poly.entity_id
_entity_poly.type
_entity_poly.pdbx_seq_one_letter_code
_entity_poly.pdbx_strand_id
1 'polypeptide(L)'
;MPGGAGRTGARSPPGRHARRRLVPRRATTTCTRTCQCCAQGKDAKRPVKKQRCCARGRCCARTLSKRSVNDTRTILRSALGNAVIEELISKNVAQMIKVSRARRKKPEPWSVEEACRFLERAEAERDYLYAAYVLVLVLGLRKGEVLGLTWSDVDLNAGELRVRHQLQRVRRRLIHSDVAKTEASEAVLPLPDICTAALRARQKEQAAAREAAKEVWSDSDMVFTTRYGTPIDPRNFNREFVRRCERAGVRVIRVHDTRHTCGSLLAAMDVHPRIAMQILRHSEIAVTMEVYTHMPSKETRKALRKLGKALGGKGQHKS
;
A
#
# COMPACT_ATOMS: atom_id res chain seq x y z
N MET A 1 -5.48 -54.41 61.41
CA MET A 1 -6.44 -53.33 61.68
C MET A 1 -5.80 -52.41 62.73
N PRO A 2 -5.77 -51.06 62.60
CA PRO A 2 -5.50 -50.20 61.41
C PRO A 2 -4.04 -50.38 60.91
N GLY A 3 -3.25 -49.42 60.37
CA GLY A 3 -3.57 -48.15 59.64
C GLY A 3 -3.06 -46.81 60.23
N GLY A 4 -2.08 -46.11 59.60
CA GLY A 4 -1.69 -44.73 60.01
C GLY A 4 -0.44 -44.06 59.36
N ALA A 5 -0.60 -43.51 58.15
CA ALA A 5 0.12 -42.38 57.49
C ALA A 5 1.60 -41.98 57.84
N GLY A 6 2.46 -41.92 56.80
CA GLY A 6 3.86 -41.41 56.91
C GLY A 6 4.50 -40.87 55.62
N ARG A 7 3.93 -39.82 55.01
CA ARG A 7 4.52 -38.86 54.03
C ARG A 7 5.63 -39.36 53.06
N THR A 8 5.26 -39.71 51.83
CA THR A 8 6.21 -39.77 50.69
C THR A 8 6.34 -38.43 49.97
N GLY A 9 7.50 -37.79 50.09
CA GLY A 9 7.82 -36.53 49.40
C GLY A 9 8.14 -36.75 47.91
N ALA A 10 7.13 -36.67 47.04
CA ALA A 10 7.32 -36.79 45.59
C ALA A 10 8.10 -35.59 45.01
N ARG A 11 9.41 -35.76 44.78
CA ARG A 11 10.24 -34.78 44.06
C ARG A 11 9.80 -34.69 42.60
N SER A 12 9.30 -33.52 42.19
CA SER A 12 9.04 -33.22 40.78
C SER A 12 10.32 -33.26 39.95
N PRO A 13 10.36 -33.92 38.77
CA PRO A 13 11.56 -33.96 37.94
C PRO A 13 11.80 -32.60 37.25
N PRO A 14 13.07 -32.16 37.10
CA PRO A 14 13.38 -30.86 36.53
C PRO A 14 13.05 -30.79 35.04
N GLY A 15 12.44 -29.67 34.63
CA GLY A 15 11.99 -29.44 33.26
C GLY A 15 13.14 -29.44 32.26
N ARG A 16 13.26 -30.51 31.46
CA ARG A 16 14.17 -30.56 30.31
C ARG A 16 13.69 -29.57 29.25
N HIS A 17 14.20 -28.34 29.27
CA HIS A 17 14.19 -27.44 28.13
C HIS A 17 15.06 -28.00 27.00
N ALA A 18 14.52 -29.01 26.31
CA ALA A 18 15.12 -29.56 25.10
C ALA A 18 15.28 -28.43 24.08
N ARG A 19 16.52 -27.95 23.91
CA ARG A 19 16.91 -27.03 22.83
C ARG A 19 16.72 -27.73 21.50
N ARG A 20 15.48 -27.78 21.01
CA ARG A 20 15.13 -28.31 19.69
C ARG A 20 15.92 -27.49 18.67
N ARG A 21 17.00 -28.09 18.12
CA ARG A 21 17.75 -27.51 17.00
C ARG A 21 16.74 -27.11 15.93
N LEU A 22 16.62 -25.81 15.67
CA LEU A 22 15.74 -25.26 14.65
C LEU A 22 16.32 -25.59 13.28
N VAL A 23 16.08 -26.82 12.80
CA VAL A 23 16.41 -27.22 11.45
C VAL A 23 15.79 -26.19 10.49
N PRO A 24 16.56 -25.55 9.57
CA PRO A 24 16.08 -24.40 8.79
C PRO A 24 14.76 -24.64 8.02
N ARG A 25 14.51 -25.88 7.58
CA ARG A 25 13.24 -26.30 6.94
C ARG A 25 12.01 -26.31 7.88
N ARG A 26 12.21 -26.52 9.18
CA ARG A 26 11.11 -26.59 10.17
C ARG A 26 10.62 -25.20 10.56
N ALA A 27 11.51 -24.24 10.79
CA ALA A 27 11.18 -22.90 11.30
C ALA A 27 10.12 -22.16 10.48
N THR A 28 10.27 -22.11 9.15
CA THR A 28 9.34 -21.43 8.23
C THR A 28 7.99 -22.13 8.12
N THR A 29 8.03 -23.46 8.09
CA THR A 29 6.86 -24.34 8.04
C THR A 29 6.01 -24.21 9.31
N THR A 30 6.64 -24.05 10.48
CA THR A 30 5.94 -23.80 11.76
C THR A 30 5.23 -22.44 11.76
N CYS A 31 5.88 -21.35 11.34
CA CYS A 31 5.27 -20.01 11.37
C CYS A 31 3.99 -19.86 10.52
N THR A 32 3.88 -20.64 9.43
CA THR A 32 2.72 -20.66 8.54
C THR A 32 1.64 -21.68 8.93
N ARG A 33 1.96 -22.67 9.78
CA ARG A 33 1.03 -23.74 10.21
C ARG A 33 0.58 -23.63 11.66
N THR A 34 1.26 -22.85 12.50
CA THR A 34 0.94 -22.70 13.93
C THR A 34 0.33 -21.31 14.21
N CYS A 35 -0.86 -21.29 14.83
CA CYS A 35 -1.51 -20.06 15.31
C CYS A 35 -0.53 -19.31 16.25
N GLN A 36 -0.26 -18.03 15.94
CA GLN A 36 0.70 -17.21 16.69
C GLN A 36 0.25 -16.96 18.15
N CYS A 37 -1.04 -17.14 18.44
CA CYS A 37 -1.54 -17.11 19.82
C CYS A 37 -1.03 -18.31 20.63
N CYS A 38 -1.08 -19.52 20.06
CA CYS A 38 -0.58 -20.75 20.67
C CYS A 38 0.95 -20.72 20.80
N ALA A 39 1.65 -20.39 19.71
CA ALA A 39 3.12 -20.41 19.64
C ALA A 39 3.80 -19.45 20.65
N GLN A 40 3.09 -18.41 21.11
CA GLN A 40 3.64 -17.37 21.99
C GLN A 40 2.91 -17.32 23.36
N GLY A 41 2.02 -18.27 23.66
CA GLY A 41 1.21 -18.28 24.89
C GLY A 41 0.28 -17.06 25.05
N LYS A 42 0.03 -16.30 23.97
CA LYS A 42 -0.63 -14.99 24.01
C LYS A 42 -2.09 -15.05 24.43
N ASP A 43 -2.77 -16.19 24.24
CA ASP A 43 -4.16 -16.33 24.70
C ASP A 43 -4.22 -16.61 26.20
N ALA A 44 -3.36 -17.49 26.72
CA ALA A 44 -3.27 -17.80 28.15
C ALA A 44 -2.97 -16.56 29.01
N LYS A 45 -2.17 -15.62 28.49
CA LYS A 45 -1.89 -14.32 29.12
C LYS A 45 -3.06 -13.32 29.10
N ARG A 46 -4.20 -13.63 28.49
CA ARG A 46 -5.39 -12.76 28.49
C ARG A 46 -6.25 -13.02 29.74
N PRO A 47 -6.94 -12.01 30.28
CA PRO A 47 -8.00 -12.22 31.28
C PRO A 47 -9.02 -13.25 30.77
N VAL A 48 -9.53 -14.10 31.67
CA VAL A 48 -10.39 -15.26 31.34
C VAL A 48 -11.58 -14.90 30.43
N LYS A 49 -12.22 -13.74 30.66
CA LYS A 49 -13.32 -13.20 29.85
C LYS A 49 -12.92 -12.83 28.39
N LYS A 50 -11.62 -12.71 28.09
CA LYS A 50 -11.04 -12.34 26.78
C LYS A 50 -10.23 -13.46 26.11
N GLN A 51 -10.12 -14.65 26.73
CA GLN A 51 -9.50 -15.84 26.14
C GLN A 51 -10.39 -16.43 25.02
N ARG A 52 -9.79 -16.76 23.87
CA ARG A 52 -10.54 -17.16 22.65
C ARG A 52 -9.87 -18.28 21.83
N CYS A 53 -8.76 -18.84 22.32
CA CYS A 53 -7.93 -19.79 21.58
C CYS A 53 -7.44 -20.92 22.50
N CYS A 54 -6.12 -21.12 22.66
CA CYS A 54 -5.54 -22.29 23.30
C CYS A 54 -5.96 -22.45 24.77
N ALA A 55 -6.26 -21.35 25.47
CA ALA A 55 -6.80 -21.39 26.83
C ALA A 55 -8.26 -21.87 26.91
N ARG A 56 -8.96 -22.00 25.77
CA ARG A 56 -10.29 -22.61 25.62
C ARG A 56 -10.28 -23.82 24.67
N GLY A 57 -9.13 -24.49 24.51
CA GLY A 57 -9.02 -25.72 23.71
C GLY A 57 -9.25 -25.59 22.19
N ARG A 58 -9.46 -24.38 21.64
CA ARG A 58 -9.73 -24.15 20.21
C ARG A 58 -8.64 -23.35 19.52
N CYS A 59 -8.31 -23.67 18.26
CA CYS A 59 -7.24 -22.98 17.54
C CYS A 59 -7.74 -21.69 16.87
N CYS A 60 -6.97 -20.60 16.95
CA CYS A 60 -7.32 -19.32 16.34
C CYS A 60 -7.10 -19.25 14.83
N ALA A 61 -6.44 -20.25 14.25
CA ALA A 61 -5.91 -20.28 12.87
C ALA A 61 -5.09 -19.06 12.40
N ARG A 62 -4.80 -18.07 13.28
CA ARG A 62 -4.07 -16.84 12.99
C ARG A 62 -2.57 -17.10 12.87
N THR A 63 -2.18 -17.72 11.77
CA THR A 63 -0.80 -17.96 11.33
C THR A 63 -0.22 -16.68 10.70
N LEU A 64 1.09 -16.68 10.42
CA LEU A 64 1.69 -15.58 9.66
C LEU A 64 1.46 -15.79 8.15
N SER A 65 1.15 -14.70 7.45
CA SER A 65 1.07 -14.74 5.99
C SER A 65 2.43 -15.11 5.37
N LYS A 66 2.42 -15.77 4.21
CA LYS A 66 3.65 -16.07 3.45
C LYS A 66 4.48 -14.81 3.17
N ARG A 67 3.85 -13.63 3.03
CA ARG A 67 4.52 -12.35 2.90
C ARG A 67 5.25 -11.99 4.20
N SER A 68 4.55 -11.97 5.34
CA SER A 68 5.13 -11.67 6.65
C SER A 68 6.32 -12.57 7.00
N VAL A 69 6.26 -13.87 6.65
CA VAL A 69 7.39 -14.80 6.86
C VAL A 69 8.59 -14.47 5.96
N ASN A 70 8.35 -14.06 4.70
CA ASN A 70 9.42 -13.57 3.83
C ASN A 70 10.00 -12.24 4.34
N ASP A 71 9.17 -11.28 4.74
CA ASP A 71 9.59 -9.98 5.28
C ASP A 71 10.45 -10.17 6.56
N THR A 72 10.00 -11.01 7.51
CA THR A 72 10.79 -11.36 8.71
C THR A 72 12.10 -12.05 8.35
N ARG A 73 12.12 -12.96 7.36
CA ARG A 73 13.39 -13.56 6.89
C ARG A 73 14.31 -12.49 6.28
N THR A 74 13.80 -11.55 5.51
CA THR A 74 14.61 -10.48 4.89
C THR A 74 15.29 -9.64 5.97
N ILE A 75 14.54 -9.20 6.99
CA ILE A 75 15.08 -8.46 8.14
C ILE A 75 16.15 -9.27 8.87
N LEU A 76 15.86 -10.53 9.22
CA LEU A 76 16.84 -11.41 9.88
C LEU A 76 18.09 -11.66 9.03
N ARG A 77 17.94 -11.80 7.70
CA ARG A 77 19.07 -12.03 6.79
C ARG A 77 19.93 -10.78 6.63
N SER A 78 19.35 -9.59 6.76
CA SER A 78 20.10 -8.33 6.78
C SER A 78 20.82 -8.14 8.11
N ALA A 79 20.12 -8.28 9.25
CA ALA A 79 20.71 -8.12 10.58
C ALA A 79 21.85 -9.12 10.85
N LEU A 80 21.65 -10.40 10.51
CA LEU A 80 22.71 -11.42 10.58
C LEU A 80 23.73 -11.29 9.42
N GLY A 81 23.52 -10.38 8.46
CA GLY A 81 24.51 -10.01 7.45
C GLY A 81 25.49 -9.00 8.04
N ASN A 82 24.97 -7.91 8.59
CA ASN A 82 25.74 -6.92 9.32
C ASN A 82 26.56 -7.55 10.46
N ALA A 83 25.94 -8.42 11.28
CA ALA A 83 26.65 -9.12 12.36
C ALA A 83 27.77 -10.09 11.90
N VAL A 84 27.82 -10.46 10.61
CA VAL A 84 28.98 -11.19 10.02
C VAL A 84 30.05 -10.22 9.56
N ILE A 85 29.66 -9.06 9.00
CA ILE A 85 30.57 -8.00 8.57
C ILE A 85 31.26 -7.35 9.79
N GLU A 86 30.54 -7.21 10.89
CA GLU A 86 31.02 -6.76 12.21
C GLU A 86 31.68 -7.88 13.03
N GLU A 87 31.91 -9.06 12.42
CA GLU A 87 32.55 -10.27 13.00
C GLU A 87 31.92 -10.86 14.28
N LEU A 88 30.81 -10.28 14.77
CA LEU A 88 30.05 -10.74 15.95
C LEU A 88 29.57 -12.20 15.83
N ILE A 89 29.36 -12.70 14.60
CA ILE A 89 29.06 -14.10 14.31
C ILE A 89 29.78 -14.59 13.04
N SER A 90 30.21 -15.84 13.03
CA SER A 90 30.92 -16.44 11.87
C SER A 90 30.01 -16.84 10.70
N LYS A 91 28.68 -16.88 10.86
CA LYS A 91 27.76 -17.33 9.80
C LYS A 91 26.33 -16.82 9.91
N ASN A 92 25.84 -16.26 8.80
CA ASN A 92 24.43 -15.86 8.64
C ASN A 92 23.51 -17.07 8.38
N VAL A 93 22.97 -17.64 9.46
CA VAL A 93 22.08 -18.81 9.37
C VAL A 93 20.76 -18.56 8.64
N ALA A 94 20.28 -17.31 8.54
CA ALA A 94 19.04 -16.96 7.84
C ALA A 94 19.15 -17.08 6.30
N GLN A 95 20.37 -17.12 5.75
CA GLN A 95 20.56 -17.39 4.32
C GLN A 95 20.10 -18.82 3.95
N MET A 96 20.42 -19.80 4.80
CA MET A 96 20.13 -21.24 4.60
C MET A 96 18.64 -21.60 4.70
N ILE A 97 17.81 -20.68 5.19
CA ILE A 97 16.36 -20.86 5.28
C ILE A 97 15.74 -20.71 3.88
N LYS A 98 15.15 -21.76 3.31
CA LYS A 98 14.31 -21.63 2.10
C LYS A 98 12.86 -21.28 2.49
N VAL A 99 12.31 -20.23 1.89
CA VAL A 99 10.90 -19.82 2.01
C VAL A 99 10.29 -19.85 0.61
N SER A 100 9.07 -20.38 0.47
CA SER A 100 8.33 -20.26 -0.78
C SER A 100 7.94 -18.80 -1.02
N ARG A 101 8.27 -18.28 -2.20
CA ARG A 101 7.77 -16.97 -2.65
C ARG A 101 6.24 -17.07 -2.76
N ALA A 102 5.54 -16.15 -2.11
CA ALA A 102 4.09 -16.05 -2.32
C ALA A 102 3.85 -15.54 -3.74
N ARG A 103 3.12 -16.30 -4.57
CA ARG A 103 2.60 -15.80 -5.86
C ARG A 103 1.68 -14.62 -5.52
N ARG A 104 2.11 -13.39 -5.81
CA ARG A 104 1.28 -12.20 -5.62
C ARG A 104 0.16 -12.26 -6.66
N LYS A 105 -1.10 -12.26 -6.22
CA LYS A 105 -2.20 -11.87 -7.12
C LYS A 105 -1.97 -10.40 -7.43
N LYS A 106 -1.69 -10.06 -8.69
CA LYS A 106 -1.56 -8.65 -9.11
C LYS A 106 -2.95 -8.01 -8.94
N PRO A 107 -3.07 -6.81 -8.33
CA PRO A 107 -4.32 -6.07 -8.40
C PRO A 107 -4.53 -5.66 -9.86
N GLU A 108 -5.73 -5.90 -10.38
CA GLU A 108 -6.12 -5.40 -11.70
C GLU A 108 -6.42 -3.90 -11.57
N PRO A 109 -5.78 -3.03 -12.37
CA PRO A 109 -6.09 -1.59 -12.41
C PRO A 109 -7.55 -1.36 -12.85
N TRP A 110 -8.09 -0.17 -12.62
CA TRP A 110 -9.35 0.22 -13.26
C TRP A 110 -9.19 0.38 -14.77
N SER A 111 -10.27 0.15 -15.52
CA SER A 111 -10.38 0.61 -16.91
C SER A 111 -10.58 2.12 -16.98
N VAL A 112 -10.51 2.69 -18.19
CA VAL A 112 -10.83 4.12 -18.44
C VAL A 112 -12.26 4.41 -17.96
N GLU A 113 -13.19 3.53 -18.33
CA GLU A 113 -14.62 3.65 -18.07
C GLU A 113 -14.95 3.51 -16.56
N GLU A 114 -14.24 2.64 -15.83
CA GLU A 114 -14.34 2.57 -14.36
C GLU A 114 -13.83 3.87 -13.70
N ALA A 115 -12.71 4.43 -14.19
CA ALA A 115 -12.13 5.65 -13.64
C ALA A 115 -12.99 6.90 -13.93
N CYS A 116 -13.49 7.06 -15.15
CA CYS A 116 -14.40 8.15 -15.54
C CYS A 116 -15.70 8.09 -14.72
N ARG A 117 -16.39 6.94 -14.69
CA ARG A 117 -17.64 6.77 -13.92
C ARG A 117 -17.47 7.10 -12.44
N PHE A 118 -16.32 6.76 -11.85
CA PHE A 118 -16.01 7.09 -10.46
C PHE A 118 -15.88 8.60 -10.24
N LEU A 119 -15.18 9.32 -11.13
CA LEU A 119 -15.02 10.77 -11.04
C LEU A 119 -16.33 11.50 -11.31
N GLU A 120 -17.03 11.17 -12.40
CA GLU A 120 -18.35 11.72 -12.77
C GLU A 120 -19.35 11.59 -11.61
N ARG A 121 -19.39 10.42 -10.96
CA ARG A 121 -20.28 10.19 -9.81
C ARG A 121 -19.87 11.01 -8.59
N ALA A 122 -18.57 11.11 -8.30
CA ALA A 122 -18.09 11.91 -7.17
C ALA A 122 -18.35 13.41 -7.36
N GLU A 123 -18.26 13.90 -8.60
CA GLU A 123 -18.57 15.28 -8.99
C GLU A 123 -20.06 15.59 -8.87
N ALA A 124 -20.92 14.75 -9.48
CA ALA A 124 -22.37 14.90 -9.43
C ALA A 124 -22.91 14.85 -7.99
N GLU A 125 -22.27 14.09 -7.10
CA GLU A 125 -22.60 14.01 -5.68
C GLU A 125 -21.93 15.09 -4.81
N ARG A 126 -21.22 16.05 -5.42
CA ARG A 126 -20.44 17.13 -4.77
C ARG A 126 -19.61 16.63 -3.58
N ASP A 127 -18.82 15.58 -3.81
CA ASP A 127 -17.93 15.06 -2.75
C ASP A 127 -16.79 16.06 -2.47
N TYR A 128 -16.66 16.51 -1.22
CA TYR A 128 -15.54 17.34 -0.73
C TYR A 128 -14.15 16.71 -0.95
N LEU A 129 -14.10 15.40 -1.26
CA LEU A 129 -12.90 14.67 -1.64
C LEU A 129 -12.69 14.53 -3.16
N TYR A 130 -13.56 15.09 -4.01
CA TYR A 130 -13.47 14.99 -5.47
C TYR A 130 -12.08 15.39 -5.99
N ALA A 131 -11.54 16.53 -5.59
CA ALA A 131 -10.20 16.95 -5.98
C ALA A 131 -9.09 15.98 -5.52
N ALA A 132 -9.23 15.34 -4.36
CA ALA A 132 -8.29 14.31 -3.91
C ALA A 132 -8.37 13.06 -4.81
N TYR A 133 -9.57 12.69 -5.28
CA TYR A 133 -9.76 11.58 -6.22
C TYR A 133 -9.15 11.87 -7.59
N VAL A 134 -9.36 13.07 -8.13
CA VAL A 134 -8.72 13.52 -9.37
C VAL A 134 -7.20 13.41 -9.26
N LEU A 135 -6.59 13.93 -8.18
CA LEU A 135 -5.14 13.89 -7.99
C LEU A 135 -4.56 12.46 -7.86
N VAL A 136 -5.24 11.51 -7.19
CA VAL A 136 -4.74 10.13 -7.08
C VAL A 136 -4.95 9.29 -8.35
N LEU A 137 -5.79 9.74 -9.30
CA LEU A 137 -6.06 9.05 -10.57
C LEU A 137 -5.29 9.66 -11.75
N VAL A 138 -5.23 11.00 -11.85
CA VAL A 138 -4.60 11.72 -12.97
C VAL A 138 -3.08 11.84 -12.75
N LEU A 139 -2.65 12.28 -11.56
CA LEU A 139 -1.23 12.42 -11.20
C LEU A 139 -0.68 11.20 -10.44
N GLY A 140 -1.53 10.21 -10.17
CA GLY A 140 -1.16 8.97 -9.48
C GLY A 140 -0.65 9.17 -8.04
N LEU A 141 -0.86 10.34 -7.42
CA LEU A 141 -0.26 10.68 -6.12
C LEU A 141 -0.61 9.69 -5.02
N ARG A 142 0.32 9.45 -4.08
CA ARG A 142 0.05 8.59 -2.92
C ARG A 142 -0.93 9.32 -2.01
N LYS A 143 -1.86 8.62 -1.38
CA LYS A 143 -2.81 9.26 -0.43
C LYS A 143 -2.16 10.07 0.69
N GLY A 144 -0.94 9.71 1.10
CA GLY A 144 -0.18 10.50 2.08
C GLY A 144 0.28 11.83 1.51
N GLU A 145 0.74 11.83 0.26
CA GLU A 145 1.12 13.04 -0.51
C GLU A 145 -0.11 13.93 -0.71
N VAL A 146 -1.23 13.39 -1.21
CA VAL A 146 -2.47 14.16 -1.43
C VAL A 146 -3.01 14.75 -0.11
N LEU A 147 -3.17 13.93 0.92
CA LEU A 147 -3.67 14.41 2.23
C LEU A 147 -2.64 15.24 3.00
N GLY A 148 -1.40 15.34 2.52
CA GLY A 148 -0.34 16.19 3.07
C GLY A 148 -0.16 17.52 2.33
N LEU A 149 -0.87 17.71 1.21
CA LEU A 149 -0.69 18.86 0.34
C LEU A 149 -1.16 20.17 0.99
N THR A 150 -0.35 21.22 0.88
CA THR A 150 -0.67 22.57 1.34
C THR A 150 -1.02 23.53 0.20
N TRP A 151 -1.63 24.69 0.45
CA TRP A 151 -1.86 25.68 -0.61
C TRP A 151 -0.55 26.34 -1.06
N SER A 152 0.40 26.52 -0.16
CA SER A 152 1.79 26.91 -0.50
C SER A 152 2.55 25.90 -1.37
N ASP A 153 2.01 24.69 -1.58
CA ASP A 153 2.54 23.66 -2.48
C ASP A 153 1.91 23.72 -3.90
N VAL A 154 0.90 24.57 -4.14
CA VAL A 154 0.07 24.58 -5.36
C VAL A 154 0.06 25.95 -6.02
N ASP A 155 0.56 26.05 -7.26
CA ASP A 155 0.38 27.24 -8.10
C ASP A 155 -0.72 26.99 -9.14
N LEU A 156 -1.91 27.54 -8.87
CA LEU A 156 -3.09 27.44 -9.74
C LEU A 156 -3.06 28.41 -10.94
N ASN A 157 -2.06 29.29 -11.03
CA ASN A 157 -1.87 30.23 -12.14
C ASN A 157 -0.83 29.70 -13.13
N ALA A 158 0.32 29.22 -12.63
CA ALA A 158 1.34 28.54 -13.42
C ALA A 158 0.91 27.11 -13.82
N GLY A 159 -0.05 26.51 -13.10
CA GLY A 159 -0.44 25.12 -13.30
C GLY A 159 0.62 24.16 -12.77
N GLU A 160 1.21 24.46 -11.62
CA GLU A 160 2.32 23.71 -11.03
C GLU A 160 1.98 23.16 -9.64
N LEU A 161 2.55 21.99 -9.32
CA LEU A 161 2.38 21.30 -8.06
C LEU A 161 3.72 20.80 -7.51
N ARG A 162 4.03 21.16 -6.27
CA ARG A 162 5.21 20.68 -5.53
C ARG A 162 4.75 19.72 -4.45
N VAL A 163 5.34 18.53 -4.37
CA VAL A 163 4.92 17.51 -3.39
C VAL A 163 5.96 17.38 -2.28
N ARG A 164 6.06 18.44 -1.47
CA ARG A 164 7.02 18.56 -0.36
C ARG A 164 6.63 17.71 0.84
N HIS A 165 5.34 17.61 1.16
CA HIS A 165 4.87 17.02 2.40
C HIS A 165 4.02 15.75 2.20
N GLN A 166 3.88 14.98 3.28
CA GLN A 166 3.00 13.83 3.37
C GLN A 166 2.35 13.71 4.75
N LEU A 167 1.07 13.36 4.79
CA LEU A 167 0.33 13.08 6.01
C LEU A 167 0.33 11.57 6.30
N GLN A 168 0.92 11.18 7.43
CA GLN A 168 0.98 9.79 7.89
C GLN A 168 0.37 9.60 9.28
N ARG A 169 -0.08 8.38 9.61
CA ARG A 169 -0.59 8.03 10.95
C ARG A 169 0.37 7.12 11.71
N VAL A 170 1.18 7.71 12.59
CA VAL A 170 2.21 7.02 13.39
C VAL A 170 1.81 7.03 14.87
N ARG A 171 1.88 5.87 15.55
CA ARG A 171 1.57 5.73 16.99
C ARG A 171 0.25 6.41 17.46
N ARG A 172 -0.80 6.39 16.60
CA ARG A 172 -2.12 7.05 16.79
C ARG A 172 -2.14 8.58 16.68
N ARG A 173 -1.05 9.23 16.31
CA ARG A 173 -1.02 10.65 15.93
C ARG A 173 -1.01 10.78 14.41
N LEU A 174 -1.58 11.86 13.89
CA LEU A 174 -1.29 12.30 12.52
C LEU A 174 0.02 13.09 12.58
N ILE A 175 0.90 12.82 11.64
CA ILE A 175 2.17 13.53 11.46
C ILE A 175 2.16 14.04 10.03
N HIS A 176 2.22 15.35 9.88
CA HIS A 176 2.60 16.01 8.65
C HIS A 176 4.13 16.05 8.67
N SER A 177 4.75 15.45 7.66
CA SER A 177 6.20 15.26 7.58
C SER A 177 6.64 15.44 6.14
N ASP A 178 7.86 15.91 5.93
CA ASP A 178 8.46 15.98 4.61
C ASP A 178 8.42 14.62 3.89
N VAL A 179 8.24 14.66 2.58
CA VAL A 179 8.58 13.53 1.73
C VAL A 179 10.10 13.36 1.81
N ALA A 180 10.56 12.13 2.03
CA ALA A 180 11.99 11.86 2.23
C ALA A 180 12.80 12.41 1.04
N LYS A 181 13.81 13.24 1.34
CA LYS A 181 14.64 13.96 0.37
C LYS A 181 15.20 13.01 -0.70
N THR A 182 14.53 13.01 -1.84
CA THR A 182 14.97 12.37 -3.08
C THR A 182 14.81 13.40 -4.20
N GLU A 183 15.67 13.38 -5.21
CA GLU A 183 15.60 14.34 -6.32
C GLU A 183 14.21 14.30 -7.01
N ALA A 184 13.63 13.11 -7.12
CA ALA A 184 12.26 12.88 -7.61
C ALA A 184 11.13 13.41 -6.69
N SER A 185 11.45 14.01 -5.54
CA SER A 185 10.50 14.74 -4.68
C SER A 185 10.60 16.26 -4.74
N GLU A 186 11.66 16.80 -5.33
CA GLU A 186 11.80 18.24 -5.58
C GLU A 186 11.26 18.65 -6.96
N ALA A 187 11.16 17.69 -7.88
CA ALA A 187 10.57 17.89 -9.20
C ALA A 187 9.12 18.40 -9.13
N VAL A 188 8.88 19.53 -9.81
CA VAL A 188 7.56 20.11 -10.03
C VAL A 188 6.74 19.18 -10.95
N LEU A 189 5.47 18.98 -10.61
CA LEU A 189 4.50 18.31 -11.46
C LEU A 189 3.61 19.34 -12.15
N PRO A 190 3.42 19.28 -13.49
CA PRO A 190 2.37 20.06 -14.14
C PRO A 190 0.99 19.57 -13.67
N LEU A 191 0.06 20.51 -13.53
CA LEU A 191 -1.35 20.28 -13.22
C LEU A 191 -2.17 20.37 -14.51
N PRO A 192 -2.69 19.24 -15.05
CA PRO A 192 -3.68 19.28 -16.12
C PRO A 192 -4.94 20.05 -15.72
N ASP A 193 -5.70 20.55 -16.70
CA ASP A 193 -6.88 21.41 -16.45
C ASP A 193 -7.93 20.78 -15.53
N ILE A 194 -8.14 19.46 -15.61
CA ILE A 194 -9.02 18.73 -14.70
C ILE A 194 -8.55 18.82 -13.23
N CYS A 195 -7.23 18.84 -13.00
CA CYS A 195 -6.65 19.01 -11.66
C CYS A 195 -6.76 20.46 -11.17
N THR A 196 -6.48 21.46 -12.02
CA THR A 196 -6.59 22.87 -11.64
C THR A 196 -8.04 23.27 -11.39
N ALA A 197 -8.99 22.82 -12.22
CA ALA A 197 -10.42 23.03 -12.02
C ALA A 197 -10.92 22.40 -10.71
N ALA A 198 -10.57 21.13 -10.44
CA ALA A 198 -10.96 20.46 -9.21
C ALA A 198 -10.35 21.14 -7.96
N LEU A 199 -9.10 21.59 -8.03
CA LEU A 199 -8.46 22.33 -6.93
C LEU A 199 -9.10 23.71 -6.70
N ARG A 200 -9.45 24.46 -7.76
CA ARG A 200 -10.19 25.73 -7.64
C ARG A 200 -11.58 25.53 -7.01
N ALA A 201 -12.31 24.49 -7.42
CA ALA A 201 -13.58 24.13 -6.79
C ALA A 201 -13.39 23.82 -5.29
N ARG A 202 -12.38 23.01 -4.96
CA ARG A 202 -12.03 22.66 -3.57
C ARG A 202 -11.64 23.88 -2.73
N GLN A 203 -10.92 24.86 -3.30
CA GLN A 203 -10.57 26.12 -2.63
C GLN A 203 -11.83 26.90 -2.23
N LYS A 204 -12.80 27.02 -3.16
CA LYS A 204 -14.10 27.68 -2.91
C LYS A 204 -14.92 26.97 -1.83
N GLU A 205 -14.99 25.63 -1.86
CA GLU A 205 -15.64 24.84 -0.81
C GLU A 205 -14.98 25.03 0.56
N GLN A 206 -13.65 25.10 0.61
CA GLN A 206 -12.92 25.27 1.86
C GLN A 206 -13.14 26.68 2.44
N ALA A 207 -13.18 27.72 1.61
CA ALA A 207 -13.51 29.08 2.02
C ALA A 207 -14.94 29.14 2.62
N ALA A 208 -15.92 28.51 1.97
CA ALA A 208 -17.29 28.42 2.50
C ALA A 208 -17.35 27.63 3.83
N ALA A 209 -16.55 26.56 3.98
CA ALA A 209 -16.46 25.81 5.22
C ALA A 209 -15.77 26.60 6.35
N ARG A 210 -14.77 27.43 6.04
CA ARG A 210 -14.11 28.35 6.99
C ARG A 210 -15.11 29.37 7.53
N GLU A 211 -15.86 30.02 6.66
CA GLU A 211 -16.89 31.00 7.03
C GLU A 211 -18.01 30.35 7.88
N ALA A 212 -18.44 29.14 7.53
CA ALA A 212 -19.45 28.41 8.30
C ALA A 212 -18.95 27.93 9.68
N ALA A 213 -17.65 27.66 9.84
CA ALA A 213 -17.06 27.17 11.09
C ALA A 213 -16.65 28.29 12.06
N LYS A 214 -16.40 29.51 11.56
CA LYS A 214 -15.97 30.69 12.34
C LYS A 214 -14.82 30.35 13.30
N GLU A 215 -14.98 30.62 14.60
CA GLU A 215 -13.99 30.39 15.66
C GLU A 215 -13.58 28.91 15.83
N VAL A 216 -14.39 27.96 15.33
CA VAL A 216 -14.08 26.52 15.40
C VAL A 216 -13.15 26.10 14.25
N TRP A 217 -12.81 27.00 13.32
CA TRP A 217 -11.89 26.71 12.23
C TRP A 217 -10.43 26.62 12.72
N SER A 218 -9.84 25.44 12.62
CA SER A 218 -8.40 25.26 12.77
C SER A 218 -7.70 25.76 11.51
N ASP A 219 -6.96 26.86 11.58
CA ASP A 219 -6.18 27.31 10.43
C ASP A 219 -5.01 26.35 10.18
N SER A 220 -5.12 25.58 9.11
CA SER A 220 -4.03 24.79 8.57
C SER A 220 -3.96 25.09 7.07
N ASP A 221 -2.74 25.30 6.55
CA ASP A 221 -2.48 25.57 5.13
C ASP A 221 -2.82 24.37 4.22
N MET A 222 -3.54 23.36 4.72
CA MET A 222 -3.80 22.09 4.06
C MET A 222 -4.94 22.22 3.04
N VAL A 223 -4.74 21.70 1.82
CA VAL A 223 -5.80 21.66 0.78
C VAL A 223 -6.97 20.78 1.22
N PHE A 224 -6.68 19.66 1.90
CA PHE A 224 -7.66 18.63 2.27
C PHE A 224 -7.89 18.59 3.78
N THR A 225 -8.91 19.32 4.22
CA THR A 225 -9.34 19.42 5.62
C THR A 225 -10.71 18.84 5.84
N THR A 226 -11.05 18.56 7.10
CA THR A 226 -12.43 18.42 7.54
C THR A 226 -13.17 19.77 7.46
N ARG A 227 -14.48 19.77 7.75
CA ARG A 227 -15.30 20.98 7.87
C ARG A 227 -14.85 21.98 8.95
N TYR A 228 -13.87 21.61 9.78
CA TYR A 228 -13.31 22.42 10.87
C TYR A 228 -11.83 22.76 10.65
N GLY A 229 -11.33 22.67 9.40
CA GLY A 229 -9.93 22.99 9.08
C GLY A 229 -8.89 21.97 9.53
N THR A 230 -9.28 20.90 10.24
CA THR A 230 -8.34 19.87 10.72
C THR A 230 -7.96 18.83 9.66
N PRO A 231 -6.76 18.20 9.73
CA PRO A 231 -6.33 17.21 8.73
C PRO A 231 -7.20 15.95 8.66
N ILE A 232 -7.42 15.44 7.45
CA ILE A 232 -8.21 14.22 7.21
C ILE A 232 -7.37 12.97 7.54
N ASP A 233 -7.81 12.15 8.50
CA ASP A 233 -7.14 10.87 8.80
C ASP A 233 -7.11 9.96 7.53
N PRO A 234 -5.95 9.45 7.09
CA PRO A 234 -5.85 8.58 5.92
C PRO A 234 -6.74 7.33 5.96
N ARG A 235 -7.23 6.90 7.13
CA ARG A 235 -8.24 5.84 7.27
C ARG A 235 -9.65 6.29 6.88
N ASN A 236 -10.01 7.54 7.16
CA ASN A 236 -11.28 8.12 6.72
C ASN A 236 -11.30 8.22 5.19
N PHE A 237 -10.19 8.68 4.58
CA PHE A 237 -10.06 8.72 3.12
C PHE A 237 -10.22 7.33 2.47
N ASN A 238 -9.56 6.28 2.99
CA ASN A 238 -9.77 4.92 2.43
C ASN A 238 -11.23 4.43 2.60
N ARG A 239 -11.90 4.79 3.71
CA ARG A 239 -13.29 4.38 3.96
C ARG A 239 -14.25 5.08 3.00
N GLU A 240 -14.05 6.38 2.77
CA GLU A 240 -14.91 7.15 1.88
C GLU A 240 -14.67 6.77 0.42
N PHE A 241 -13.41 6.54 0.01
CA PHE A 241 -13.09 5.99 -1.32
C PHE A 241 -13.82 4.67 -1.60
N VAL A 242 -13.81 3.71 -0.65
CA VAL A 242 -14.55 2.44 -0.80
C VAL A 242 -16.06 2.70 -0.96
N ARG A 243 -16.65 3.57 -0.13
CA ARG A 243 -18.07 3.94 -0.23
C ARG A 243 -18.41 4.56 -1.58
N ARG A 244 -17.52 5.41 -2.14
CA ARG A 244 -17.74 6.03 -3.45
C ARG A 244 -17.56 5.04 -4.60
N CYS A 245 -16.68 4.04 -4.47
CA CYS A 245 -16.60 2.93 -5.43
C CYS A 245 -17.94 2.16 -5.50
N GLU A 246 -18.50 1.82 -4.32
CA GLU A 246 -19.79 1.15 -4.20
C GLU A 246 -20.93 2.00 -4.79
N ARG A 247 -20.99 3.31 -4.48
CA ARG A 247 -22.00 4.24 -5.01
C ARG A 247 -21.89 4.48 -6.53
N ALA A 248 -20.69 4.45 -7.08
CA ALA A 248 -20.45 4.59 -8.52
C ALA A 248 -20.67 3.27 -9.30
N GLY A 249 -20.93 2.15 -8.60
CA GLY A 249 -21.07 0.84 -9.25
C GLY A 249 -19.79 0.40 -9.96
N VAL A 250 -18.62 0.75 -9.41
CA VAL A 250 -17.30 0.36 -9.91
C VAL A 250 -16.63 -0.63 -8.95
N ARG A 251 -15.71 -1.44 -9.47
CA ARG A 251 -15.01 -2.45 -8.68
C ARG A 251 -14.19 -1.81 -7.55
N VAL A 252 -14.37 -2.27 -6.32
CA VAL A 252 -13.63 -1.72 -5.16
C VAL A 252 -12.15 -2.11 -5.23
N ILE A 253 -11.31 -1.16 -5.64
CA ILE A 253 -9.84 -1.25 -5.51
C ILE A 253 -9.37 -0.54 -4.24
N ARG A 254 -8.08 -0.66 -3.89
CA ARG A 254 -7.51 0.09 -2.76
C ARG A 254 -6.98 1.41 -3.31
N VAL A 255 -7.01 2.48 -2.50
CA VAL A 255 -6.54 3.82 -2.92
C VAL A 255 -5.14 3.82 -3.53
N HIS A 256 -4.18 3.02 -3.04
CA HIS A 256 -2.83 3.01 -3.66
C HIS A 256 -2.78 2.25 -5.00
N ASP A 257 -3.81 1.46 -5.34
CA ASP A 257 -3.95 0.82 -6.65
C ASP A 257 -4.41 1.84 -7.73
N THR A 258 -4.87 3.04 -7.37
CA THR A 258 -5.14 4.11 -8.35
C THR A 258 -3.86 4.61 -9.03
N ARG A 259 -2.70 4.56 -8.36
CA ARG A 259 -1.39 4.85 -9.00
C ARG A 259 -1.03 3.80 -10.05
N HIS A 260 -1.41 2.53 -9.83
CA HIS A 260 -1.31 1.50 -10.87
C HIS A 260 -2.29 1.75 -12.01
N THR A 261 -3.51 2.20 -11.70
CA THR A 261 -4.50 2.64 -12.71
C THR A 261 -3.94 3.78 -13.56
N CYS A 262 -3.46 4.87 -12.95
CA CYS A 262 -2.79 5.98 -13.63
C CYS A 262 -1.68 5.50 -14.58
N GLY A 263 -0.77 4.64 -14.09
CA GLY A 263 0.28 4.08 -14.94
C GLY A 263 -0.22 3.18 -16.06
N SER A 264 -1.32 2.45 -15.86
CA SER A 264 -1.95 1.66 -16.92
C SER A 264 -2.64 2.55 -17.95
N LEU A 265 -3.27 3.65 -17.54
CA LEU A 265 -3.86 4.64 -18.47
C LEU A 265 -2.76 5.31 -19.31
N LEU A 266 -1.67 5.76 -18.70
CA LEU A 266 -0.51 6.29 -19.41
C LEU A 266 0.09 5.28 -20.41
N ALA A 267 0.22 4.01 -20.01
CA ALA A 267 0.68 2.95 -20.90
C ALA A 267 -0.31 2.62 -22.04
N ALA A 268 -1.62 2.76 -21.80
CA ALA A 268 -2.64 2.58 -22.84
C ALA A 268 -2.62 3.72 -23.88
N MET A 269 -2.20 4.93 -23.48
CA MET A 269 -1.99 6.09 -24.33
C MET A 269 -0.59 6.12 -24.99
N ASP A 270 0.15 5.01 -24.96
CA ASP A 270 1.51 4.86 -25.51
C ASP A 270 2.54 5.89 -24.98
N VAL A 271 2.30 6.46 -23.79
CA VAL A 271 3.22 7.41 -23.16
C VAL A 271 4.54 6.69 -22.89
N HIS A 272 5.66 7.30 -23.28
CA HIS A 272 6.98 6.69 -23.12
C HIS A 272 7.28 6.35 -21.64
N PRO A 273 7.77 5.14 -21.28
CA PRO A 273 7.93 4.71 -19.90
C PRO A 273 8.77 5.62 -19.00
N ARG A 274 9.71 6.39 -19.57
CA ARG A 274 10.51 7.38 -18.81
C ARG A 274 9.67 8.58 -18.36
N ILE A 275 8.73 9.04 -19.19
CA ILE A 275 7.79 10.12 -18.85
C ILE A 275 6.77 9.62 -17.83
N ALA A 276 6.22 8.43 -18.02
CA ALA A 276 5.34 7.80 -17.04
C ALA A 276 6.04 7.57 -15.68
N MET A 277 7.35 7.23 -15.67
CA MET A 277 8.15 7.14 -14.44
C MET A 277 8.28 8.48 -13.71
N GLN A 278 8.40 9.60 -14.44
CA GLN A 278 8.45 10.95 -13.87
C GLN A 278 7.09 11.34 -13.28
N ILE A 279 6.00 11.24 -14.05
CA ILE A 279 4.63 11.52 -13.58
C ILE A 279 4.30 10.68 -12.34
N LEU A 280 4.52 9.36 -12.41
CA LEU A 280 4.27 8.42 -11.32
C LEU A 280 5.36 8.45 -10.23
N ARG A 281 6.33 9.38 -10.28
CA ARG A 281 7.44 9.56 -9.31
C ARG A 281 7.93 8.22 -8.73
N HIS A 282 8.30 7.31 -9.63
CA HIS A 282 8.87 6.01 -9.28
C HIS A 282 10.39 6.17 -9.19
N SER A 283 10.99 5.75 -8.08
CA SER A 283 12.46 5.73 -7.92
C SER A 283 13.13 4.73 -8.86
N GLU A 284 12.41 3.66 -9.21
CA GLU A 284 12.91 2.52 -9.98
C GLU A 284 12.10 2.33 -11.27
N ILE A 285 12.76 2.37 -12.43
CA ILE A 285 12.09 2.19 -13.73
C ILE A 285 11.42 0.81 -13.84
N ALA A 286 11.96 -0.20 -13.16
CA ALA A 286 11.38 -1.54 -13.08
C ALA A 286 9.92 -1.55 -12.59
N VAL A 287 9.56 -0.63 -11.68
CA VAL A 287 8.18 -0.51 -11.16
C VAL A 287 7.23 0.03 -12.23
N THR A 288 7.69 0.95 -13.08
CA THR A 288 6.93 1.42 -14.25
C THR A 288 6.83 0.31 -15.30
N MET A 289 7.94 -0.36 -15.62
CA MET A 289 7.95 -1.45 -16.61
C MET A 289 7.07 -2.64 -16.20
N GLU A 290 6.89 -2.92 -14.90
CA GLU A 290 5.94 -3.93 -14.41
C GLU A 290 4.48 -3.66 -14.85
N VAL A 291 4.13 -2.41 -15.18
CA VAL A 291 2.81 -2.03 -15.69
C VAL A 291 2.73 -2.27 -17.20
N TYR A 292 3.71 -1.82 -17.97
CA TYR A 292 3.77 -1.93 -19.43
C TYR A 292 3.90 -3.39 -19.90
N THR A 293 4.59 -4.24 -19.14
CA THR A 293 4.85 -5.66 -19.48
C THR A 293 3.58 -6.48 -19.72
N HIS A 294 2.42 -6.06 -19.20
CA HIS A 294 1.15 -6.76 -19.36
C HIS A 294 0.23 -6.17 -20.43
N MET A 295 0.67 -5.11 -21.12
CA MET A 295 -0.15 -4.37 -22.08
C MET A 295 0.57 -4.17 -23.42
N PRO A 296 0.56 -5.17 -24.33
CA PRO A 296 0.66 -4.87 -25.75
C PRO A 296 -0.60 -4.07 -26.12
N SER A 297 -0.45 -2.78 -26.47
CA SER A 297 -1.60 -1.91 -26.74
C SER A 297 -2.37 -2.41 -27.97
N LYS A 298 -3.62 -1.96 -28.14
CA LYS A 298 -4.40 -2.32 -29.33
C LYS A 298 -3.71 -1.78 -30.59
N GLU A 299 -3.07 -0.61 -30.50
CA GLU A 299 -2.19 -0.03 -31.51
C GLU A 299 -0.96 -0.89 -31.74
N THR A 300 -0.23 -1.33 -30.71
CA THR A 300 0.95 -2.21 -30.90
C THR A 300 0.58 -3.48 -31.66
N ARG A 301 -0.54 -4.14 -31.29
CA ARG A 301 -1.03 -5.32 -32.01
C ARG A 301 -1.48 -5.00 -33.43
N LYS A 302 -2.12 -3.85 -33.66
CA LYS A 302 -2.57 -3.38 -34.99
C LYS A 302 -1.38 -3.01 -35.89
N ALA A 303 -0.33 -2.41 -35.34
CA ALA A 303 0.91 -2.04 -36.01
C ALA A 303 1.73 -3.29 -36.35
N LEU A 304 1.95 -4.20 -35.39
CA LEU A 304 2.59 -5.50 -35.64
C LEU A 304 1.82 -6.34 -36.68
N ARG A 305 0.49 -6.29 -36.68
CA ARG A 305 -0.34 -6.93 -37.72
C ARG A 305 -0.22 -6.25 -39.09
N LYS A 306 -0.07 -4.92 -39.17
CA LYS A 306 0.25 -4.21 -40.42
C LYS A 306 1.65 -4.58 -40.92
N LEU A 307 2.64 -4.59 -40.04
CA LEU A 307 4.03 -4.99 -40.33
C LEU A 307 4.09 -6.44 -40.83
N GLY A 308 3.42 -7.37 -40.16
CA GLY A 308 3.34 -8.77 -40.58
C GLY A 308 2.68 -8.95 -41.95
N LYS A 309 1.67 -8.14 -42.30
CA LYS A 309 1.08 -8.11 -43.65
C LYS A 309 2.05 -7.54 -44.69
N ALA A 310 2.79 -6.48 -44.36
CA ALA A 310 3.76 -5.85 -45.27
C ALA A 310 4.97 -6.76 -45.56
N LEU A 311 5.45 -7.49 -44.54
CA LEU A 311 6.58 -8.42 -44.67
C LEU A 311 6.15 -9.77 -45.26
N GLY A 312 4.96 -10.28 -44.92
CA GLY A 312 4.41 -11.53 -45.45
C GLY A 312 3.90 -11.46 -46.90
N GLY A 313 3.83 -10.27 -47.49
CA GLY A 313 3.31 -10.05 -48.85
C GLY A 313 4.27 -10.38 -50.01
N LYS A 314 5.50 -10.82 -49.74
CA LYS A 314 6.53 -11.13 -50.76
C LYS A 314 6.89 -12.62 -50.83
N GLY A 315 5.89 -13.51 -50.82
CA GLY A 315 6.11 -14.96 -50.74
C GLY A 315 5.25 -15.84 -51.66
N GLN A 316 4.40 -15.29 -52.52
CA GLN A 316 3.55 -16.08 -53.43
C GLN A 316 3.40 -15.39 -54.79
N HIS A 317 4.33 -15.66 -55.72
CA HIS A 317 4.07 -15.71 -57.16
C HIS A 317 5.26 -16.35 -57.91
N LYS A 318 4.92 -17.15 -58.93
CA LYS A 318 5.83 -17.84 -59.88
C LYS A 318 6.54 -19.10 -59.36
N SER A 319 5.80 -20.21 -59.34
CA SER A 319 5.99 -21.21 -60.39
C SER A 319 4.72 -21.25 -61.23
#